data_AF-A0A852VDX0-F1
#
_entry.id   AF-A0A852VDX0-F1
#
_cell.length_a   1.000
_cell.length_b   1.000
_cell.length_c   1.000
_cell.angle_alpha   90.00
_cell.angle_beta   90.00
_cell.angle_gamma   90.00
#
_symmetry.space_group_name_H-M   'P 1'
#
loop_
_entity.id
_entity.type
_entity.pdbx_description
1 polymer ?
#
loop_
_entity_poly.entity_id
_entity_poly.type
_entity_poly.pdbx_seq_one_letter_code
_entity_poly.pdbx_strand_id
1 'polypeptide(L)'
;MAAIIRAISVKQPFAEQILRGSKRYEYRTVPTNIRERVYIYASLKPRREEEFWRKMDKSAEQLPKGKIVGSVQIVGCIEIAGCKSNRKEFAYKLANPKRLRTHLVPTNQPGPVFWRPHF
;
A
#
# COMPACT_ATOMS: atom_id res chain seq x y z
N MET A 1 -1.20 15.56 -16.32
CA MET A 1 -0.68 14.51 -15.40
C MET A 1 -0.95 13.16 -16.05
N ALA A 2 0.03 12.25 -16.11
CA ALA A 2 -0.22 10.90 -16.63
C ALA A 2 -1.25 10.17 -15.77
N ALA A 3 -2.14 9.41 -16.42
CA ALA A 3 -3.15 8.62 -15.73
C ALA A 3 -2.49 7.52 -14.86
N ILE A 4 -3.00 7.34 -13.65
CA ILE A 4 -2.54 6.27 -12.75
C ILE A 4 -3.20 4.96 -13.20
N ILE A 5 -2.40 4.00 -13.67
CA ILE A 5 -2.91 2.77 -14.30
C ILE A 5 -2.95 1.55 -13.37
N ARG A 6 -2.20 1.56 -12.27
CA ARG A 6 -2.07 0.43 -11.34
C ARG A 6 -2.43 0.83 -9.92
N ALA A 7 -2.90 -0.14 -9.15
CA ALA A 7 -3.10 -0.07 -7.71
C ALA A 7 -2.25 -1.15 -7.01
N ILE A 8 -1.87 -0.89 -5.77
CA ILE A 8 -1.30 -1.88 -4.85
C ILE A 8 -2.21 -2.03 -3.62
N SER A 9 -2.49 -3.28 -3.26
CA SER A 9 -3.36 -3.61 -2.13
C SER A 9 -2.58 -3.62 -0.83
N VAL A 10 -2.85 -2.68 0.07
CA VAL A 10 -2.14 -2.53 1.35
C VAL A 10 -3.13 -2.64 2.51
N LYS A 11 -2.82 -3.46 3.52
CA LYS A 11 -3.65 -3.58 4.73
C LYS A 11 -3.51 -2.33 5.59
N GLN A 12 -4.59 -1.93 6.26
CA GLN A 12 -4.47 -0.98 7.37
C GLN A 12 -3.70 -1.63 8.54
N PRO A 13 -2.91 -0.87 9.32
CA PRO A 13 -2.75 0.59 9.27
C PRO A 13 -1.74 1.10 8.25
N PHE A 14 -1.06 0.20 7.53
CA PHE A 14 0.05 0.57 6.65
C PHE A 14 -0.37 1.48 5.48
N ALA A 15 -1.57 1.30 4.93
CA ALA A 15 -2.08 2.20 3.90
C ALA A 15 -2.15 3.65 4.41
N GLU A 16 -2.67 3.86 5.62
CA GLU A 16 -2.71 5.17 6.26
C GLU A 16 -1.30 5.70 6.58
N GLN A 17 -0.39 4.86 7.09
CA GLN A 17 0.99 5.26 7.37
C GLN A 17 1.75 5.69 6.11
N ILE A 18 1.50 5.05 4.97
CA ILE A 18 2.06 5.47 3.68
C ILE A 18 1.55 6.86 3.31
N LEU A 19 0.25 7.10 3.45
CA LEU A 19 -0.35 8.39 3.11
C LEU A 19 0.06 9.53 4.05
N ARG A 20 0.42 9.21 5.30
CA ARG A 20 1.02 10.15 6.26
C ARG A 20 2.53 10.33 6.06
N GLY A 21 3.17 9.50 5.23
CA GLY A 21 4.61 9.53 4.98
C GLY A 21 5.47 8.86 6.06
N SER A 22 4.87 8.34 7.15
CA SER A 22 5.61 7.65 8.21
C SER A 22 6.11 6.26 7.79
N LYS A 23 5.44 5.61 6.82
CA LYS A 23 5.89 4.37 6.18
C LYS A 23 6.41 4.65 4.78
N ARG A 24 7.74 4.61 4.62
CA ARG A 24 8.44 4.90 3.35
C ARG A 24 8.77 3.67 2.51
N TYR A 25 8.51 2.47 3.03
CA TYR A 25 8.78 1.21 2.34
C TYR A 25 7.58 0.27 2.46
N GLU A 26 7.19 -0.33 1.35
CA GLU A 26 6.25 -1.44 1.31
C GLU A 26 7.01 -2.76 1.11
N TYR A 27 6.71 -3.77 1.92
CA TYR A 27 7.47 -5.03 1.91
C TYR A 27 6.66 -6.14 1.23
N ARG A 28 7.32 -6.88 0.33
CA ARG A 28 6.72 -8.00 -0.42
C ARG A 28 7.73 -9.14 -0.59
N THR A 29 7.23 -10.33 -0.89
CA THR A 29 8.04 -11.52 -1.17
C THR A 29 8.46 -11.64 -2.63
N VAL A 30 8.08 -10.68 -3.47
CA VAL A 30 8.40 -10.64 -4.91
C VAL A 30 9.05 -9.30 -5.24
N PRO A 31 9.98 -9.23 -6.20
CA PRO A 31 10.56 -7.96 -6.66
C PRO A 31 9.61 -7.20 -7.57
N THR A 32 9.91 -5.93 -7.84
CA THR A 32 9.19 -5.15 -8.87
C THR A 32 10.09 -4.17 -9.63
N ASN A 33 9.86 -4.09 -10.94
CA ASN A 33 10.45 -3.09 -11.84
C ASN A 33 9.55 -1.87 -12.06
N ILE A 34 8.39 -1.79 -11.40
CA ILE A 34 7.50 -0.64 -11.51
C ILE A 34 8.16 0.61 -10.94
N ARG A 35 8.18 1.70 -11.71
CA ARG A 35 8.75 3.02 -11.35
C ARG A 35 7.78 4.15 -11.69
N GLU A 36 6.56 4.04 -11.18
CA GLU A 36 5.47 4.96 -11.51
C GLU A 36 4.68 5.36 -10.26
N ARG A 37 3.70 6.26 -10.45
CA ARG A 37 2.67 6.53 -9.44
C ARG A 37 1.60 5.44 -9.52
N VAL A 38 1.31 4.81 -8.39
CA VAL A 38 0.27 3.79 -8.23
C VAL A 38 -0.76 4.22 -7.19
N TYR A 39 -1.99 3.73 -7.33
CA TYR A 39 -3.02 3.87 -6.31
C TYR A 39 -2.71 3.01 -5.08
N ILE A 40 -3.06 3.52 -3.89
CA ILE A 40 -3.09 2.75 -2.65
C ILE A 40 -4.51 2.30 -2.40
N TYR A 41 -4.74 0.99 -2.55
CA TYR A 41 -5.99 0.35 -2.16
C TYR A 41 -5.90 -0.13 -0.71
N ALA A 42 -6.74 0.43 0.17
CA ALA A 42 -6.86 -0.04 1.54
C ALA A 42 -7.65 -1.36 1.55
N SER A 43 -6.95 -2.45 1.85
CA SER A 43 -7.55 -3.79 1.82
C SER A 43 -8.74 -3.93 2.77
N LEU A 44 -9.71 -4.77 2.39
CA LEU A 44 -10.90 -5.05 3.20
C LEU A 44 -10.56 -5.55 4.61
N LYS A 45 -9.54 -6.43 4.70
CA LYS A 45 -9.08 -7.02 5.95
C LYS A 45 -7.89 -6.22 6.51
N PRO A 46 -8.05 -5.48 7.62
CA PRO A 46 -6.93 -4.82 8.29
C PRO A 46 -5.96 -5.84 8.92
N ARG A 47 -4.80 -5.37 9.37
CA ARG A 47 -3.94 -6.09 10.32
C ARG A 47 -4.67 -6.25 11.65
N ARG A 48 -4.53 -7.44 12.25
CA ARG A 48 -5.15 -7.77 13.54
C ARG A 48 -4.19 -7.54 14.71
N GLU A 49 -2.90 -7.56 14.40
CA GLU A 49 -1.81 -7.48 15.37
C GLU A 49 -1.70 -6.04 15.90
N GLU A 50 -2.02 -5.84 17.19
CA GLU A 50 -2.08 -4.52 17.84
C GLU A 50 -0.76 -3.75 17.77
N GLU A 51 0.38 -4.46 17.73
CA GLU A 51 1.71 -3.87 17.62
C GLU A 51 1.85 -2.91 16.42
N PHE A 52 1.17 -3.20 15.30
CA PHE A 52 1.20 -2.36 14.10
C PHE A 52 0.36 -1.09 14.26
N TRP A 53 -0.59 -1.10 15.19
CA TRP A 53 -1.51 -0.01 15.48
C TRP A 53 -1.00 0.94 16.56
N ARG A 54 -0.01 0.55 17.38
CA ARG A 54 0.51 1.38 18.50
C ARG A 54 0.97 2.79 18.11
N LYS A 55 1.32 3.00 16.84
CA LYS A 55 1.76 4.31 16.30
C LYS A 55 0.62 5.09 15.63
N MET A 56 -0.61 4.61 15.74
CA MET A 56 -1.80 5.20 15.14
C MET A 56 -2.68 5.82 16.21
N ASP A 57 -3.19 7.01 15.92
CA ASP A 57 -4.26 7.71 16.63
C ASP A 57 -5.66 7.21 16.25
N LYS A 58 -5.75 6.30 15.27
CA LYS A 58 -7.00 5.76 14.72
C LYS A 58 -7.04 4.25 14.82
N SER A 59 -8.22 3.72 15.14
CA SER A 59 -8.50 2.29 15.15
C SER A 59 -8.81 1.74 13.76
N ALA A 60 -8.95 0.41 13.66
CA ALA A 60 -9.27 -0.27 12.41
C ALA A 60 -10.67 0.04 11.87
N GLU A 61 -11.60 0.47 12.74
CA GLU A 61 -12.97 0.84 12.43
C GLU A 61 -13.02 2.24 11.81
N GLN A 62 -12.15 3.15 12.26
CA GLN A 62 -12.11 4.54 11.82
C GLN A 62 -11.41 4.72 10.46
N LEU A 63 -10.60 3.75 10.04
CA LEU A 63 -9.87 3.82 8.78
C LEU A 63 -10.67 3.22 7.61
N PRO A 64 -10.64 3.87 6.42
CA PRO A 64 -11.26 3.33 5.23
C PRO A 64 -10.65 1.98 4.84
N LYS A 65 -11.53 1.07 4.45
CA LYS A 65 -11.24 -0.28 3.93
C LYS A 65 -12.05 -0.49 2.66
N GLY A 66 -11.59 -1.38 1.78
CA GLY A 66 -12.30 -1.73 0.56
C GLY A 66 -12.29 -0.66 -0.53
N LYS A 67 -11.37 0.30 -0.47
CA LYS A 67 -11.37 1.47 -1.37
C LYS A 67 -9.96 1.99 -1.64
N ILE A 68 -9.81 2.72 -2.74
CA ILE A 68 -8.62 3.48 -3.04
C ILE A 68 -8.65 4.79 -2.26
N VAL A 69 -7.60 5.00 -1.47
CA VAL A 69 -7.52 6.07 -0.48
C VAL A 69 -6.52 7.17 -0.87
N GLY A 70 -5.69 6.90 -1.87
CA GLY A 70 -4.59 7.77 -2.26
C GLY A 70 -3.75 7.15 -3.36
N SER A 71 -2.60 7.77 -3.60
CA SER A 71 -1.57 7.26 -4.50
C SER A 71 -0.17 7.53 -3.95
N VAL A 72 0.82 6.80 -4.43
CA VAL A 72 2.23 6.97 -4.06
C VAL A 72 3.11 6.67 -5.27
N GLN A 73 4.30 7.24 -5.33
CA GLN A 73 5.30 6.85 -6.32
C GLN A 73 6.16 5.71 -5.80
N ILE A 74 6.37 4.71 -6.64
CA ILE A 74 7.40 3.69 -6.43
C ILE A 74 8.65 4.17 -7.14
N VAL A 75 9.72 4.38 -6.38
CA VAL A 75 10.98 4.95 -6.89
C VAL A 75 12.14 3.96 -6.82
N GLY A 76 11.93 2.78 -6.24
CA GLY A 76 12.97 1.76 -6.13
C GLY A 76 12.45 0.47 -5.52
N CYS A 77 13.27 -0.58 -5.61
CA CYS A 77 13.03 -1.88 -5.00
C CYS A 77 14.40 -2.40 -4.51
N ILE A 78 14.49 -2.74 -3.23
CA ILE A 78 15.72 -3.23 -2.60
C ILE A 78 15.46 -4.64 -2.09
N GLU A 79 16.31 -5.60 -2.44
CA GLU A 79 16.30 -6.92 -1.83
C GLU A 79 16.85 -6.81 -0.40
N ILE A 80 16.12 -7.37 0.57
CA ILE A 80 16.54 -7.43 1.97
C ILE A 80 16.63 -8.90 2.40
N ALA A 81 17.60 -9.21 3.25
CA ALA A 81 17.73 -10.53 3.84
C ALA A 81 16.48 -10.82 4.70
N GLY A 82 15.73 -11.87 4.35
CA GLY A 82 14.54 -12.26 5.11
C GLY A 82 14.93 -12.79 6.49
N CYS A 83 14.47 -12.12 7.53
CA CYS A 83 14.89 -12.39 8.91
C CYS A 83 14.25 -13.63 9.57
N LYS A 84 13.25 -14.27 8.92
CA LYS A 84 12.51 -15.38 9.55
C LYS A 84 12.34 -16.66 8.72
N SER A 85 12.78 -16.74 7.46
CA SER A 85 12.42 -17.92 6.64
C SER A 85 13.31 -18.30 5.44
N ASN A 86 14.54 -17.79 5.31
CA ASN A 86 15.36 -17.94 4.07
C ASN A 86 14.65 -17.45 2.78
N ARG A 87 13.50 -16.80 2.89
CA ARG A 87 12.80 -16.19 1.75
C ARG A 87 13.30 -14.77 1.56
N LYS A 88 13.62 -14.42 0.31
CA LYS A 88 13.94 -13.06 -0.07
C LYS A 88 12.73 -12.16 0.21
N GLU A 89 12.96 -11.04 0.85
CA GLU A 89 11.98 -9.97 0.99
C GLU A 89 12.46 -8.76 0.18
N PHE A 90 11.51 -7.97 -0.30
CA PHE A 90 11.78 -6.81 -1.14
C PHE A 90 11.08 -5.60 -0.54
N ALA A 91 11.86 -4.54 -0.34
CA ALA A 91 11.39 -3.25 0.13
C ALA A 91 11.19 -2.30 -1.05
N TYR A 92 9.94 -2.03 -1.39
CA TYR A 92 9.57 -1.05 -2.41
C TYR A 92 9.67 0.35 -1.81
N LYS A 93 10.58 1.18 -2.34
CA LYS A 93 10.78 2.55 -1.87
C LYS A 93 9.64 3.44 -2.36
N LEU A 94 8.94 4.07 -1.41
CA LEU A 94 7.77 4.89 -1.65
C LEU A 94 8.10 6.38 -1.51
N ALA A 95 7.58 7.20 -2.40
CA ALA A 95 7.78 8.66 -2.40
C ALA A 95 6.50 9.41 -2.76
N ASN A 96 6.43 10.68 -2.35
CA ASN A 96 5.39 11.63 -2.75
C ASN A 96 3.95 11.07 -2.61
N PRO A 97 3.55 10.61 -1.41
CA PRO A 97 2.19 10.16 -1.17
C PRO A 97 1.21 11.31 -1.41
N LYS A 98 0.07 11.00 -2.02
CA LYS A 98 -1.04 11.93 -2.25
C LYS A 98 -2.34 11.28 -1.81
N ARG A 99 -2.97 11.84 -0.77
CA ARG A 99 -4.30 11.41 -0.32
C ARG A 99 -5.35 11.88 -1.31
N LEU A 100 -6.34 11.04 -1.60
CA LEU A 100 -7.51 11.45 -2.36
C LEU A 100 -8.52 12.13 -1.44
N ARG A 101 -9.14 13.22 -1.92
CA ARG A 101 -10.24 13.88 -1.21
C ARG A 101 -11.49 12.98 -1.17
N THR A 102 -11.80 12.36 -2.30
CA THR A 102 -12.89 11.39 -2.45
C THR A 102 -12.29 10.04 -2.76
N HIS A 103 -12.63 9.03 -1.96
CA HIS A 103 -12.16 7.67 -2.19
C HIS A 103 -12.78 7.08 -3.46
N LEU A 104 -12.02 6.26 -4.18
CA LEU A 104 -12.53 5.52 -5.33
C LEU A 104 -12.86 4.09 -4.91
N VAL A 105 -13.99 3.56 -5.38
CA VAL A 105 -14.42 2.19 -5.10
C VAL A 105 -14.24 1.39 -6.39
N PRO A 106 -13.29 0.44 -6.43
CA PRO A 106 -13.11 -0.39 -7.61
C PRO A 106 -14.25 -1.41 -7.76
N THR A 107 -14.66 -1.70 -8.99
CA THR A 107 -15.71 -2.69 -9.30
C THR A 107 -15.16 -4.10 -9.49
N ASN A 108 -13.87 -4.24 -9.80
CA ASN A 108 -13.19 -5.54 -9.95
C ASN A 108 -12.45 -5.98 -8.69
N GLN A 109 -12.17 -7.28 -8.60
CA GLN A 109 -11.48 -7.87 -7.46
C GLN A 109 -10.02 -7.38 -7.36
N PRO A 110 -9.58 -6.84 -6.20
CA PRO A 110 -8.20 -6.42 -6.01
C PRO A 110 -7.22 -7.59 -6.05
N GLY A 111 -6.14 -7.42 -6.82
CA GLY A 111 -5.03 -8.38 -6.86
C GLY A 111 -4.13 -8.31 -5.62
N PRO A 112 -3.36 -9.39 -5.33
CA PRO A 112 -2.47 -9.44 -4.17
C PRO A 112 -1.25 -8.52 -4.29
N VAL A 113 -0.81 -8.20 -5.51
CA VAL A 113 0.34 -7.31 -5.78
C VAL A 113 -0.14 -6.04 -6.50
N PHE A 114 0.32 -5.80 -7.72
CA PHE A 114 -0.16 -4.73 -8.59
C PHE A 114 -1.29 -5.24 -9.46
N TRP A 115 -2.32 -4.42 -9.62
CA TRP A 115 -3.48 -4.74 -10.43
C TRP A 115 -4.04 -3.47 -11.06
N ARG A 116 -4.87 -3.61 -12.10
CA ARG A 116 -5.50 -2.48 -12.79
C ARG A 116 -6.93 -2.32 -12.29
N PRO A 117 -7.25 -1.24 -11.55
CA PRO A 117 -8.61 -1.03 -11.06
C PRO A 117 -9.56 -0.58 -12.19
N HIS A 118 -10.78 -1.09 -12.13
CA HIS A 118 -11.93 -0.59 -12.89
C HIS A 118 -12.87 0.14 -11.91
N PHE A 119 -13.53 1.19 -12.36
CA PHE A 119 -14.42 2.03 -11.54
C PHE A 119 -15.80 2.12 -12.18
#